data_AF-A0A1A8KL94-F1
#
_entry.id   AF-A0A1A8KL94-F1
#
_cell.length_a   1.000
_cell.length_b   1.000
_cell.length_c   1.000
_cell.angle_alpha   90.00
_cell.angle_beta   90.00
_cell.angle_gamma   90.00
#
_symmetry.space_group_name_H-M   'P 1'
#
loop_
_entity.id
_entity.type
_entity.pdbx_description
1 polymer ?
#
loop_
_entity_poly.entity_id
_entity_poly.type
_entity_poly.pdbx_seq_one_letter_code
_entity_poly.pdbx_strand_id
1 'polypeptide(L)'
;SVLLYFTVSLMDPGFVLSDTLKPGQGSGEETELMISQPSTPRLRRCGFCLLQQPMRAKHCQTCTRCVRRFDHHCPWMENCVGERNHRWFVVYLLVQLLTLLWAVHIALSGIFPGEKWGLWFRANGVLLVALGFVGIFSVVVLLLLGCHFYLISINCTTWEFMSRHRISYLKDRGAEENPFDRGVFCNLWDFFCVCRTVMWEQVHRKVPDSV
;
A
#
# COMPACT_ATOMS: atom_id res chain seq x y z
N SER A 1 -7.80 -13.12 11.77
CA SER A 1 -6.87 -13.21 10.63
C SER A 1 -7.59 -13.59 9.33
N VAL A 2 -8.20 -14.78 9.22
CA VAL A 2 -8.81 -15.29 7.97
C VAL A 2 -9.86 -14.37 7.34
N LEU A 3 -10.77 -13.79 8.15
CA LEU A 3 -11.76 -12.83 7.62
C LEU A 3 -11.09 -11.60 6.99
N LEU A 4 -10.06 -11.05 7.62
CA LEU A 4 -9.31 -9.91 7.09
C LEU A 4 -8.53 -10.27 5.83
N TYR A 5 -8.00 -11.50 5.75
CA TYR A 5 -7.38 -12.02 4.53
C TYR A 5 -8.38 -11.93 3.36
N PHE A 6 -9.57 -12.52 3.50
CA PHE A 6 -10.59 -12.46 2.46
C PHE A 6 -11.07 -11.03 2.19
N THR A 7 -11.23 -10.19 3.21
CA THR A 7 -11.56 -8.77 3.02
C THR A 7 -10.53 -8.09 2.12
N VAL A 8 -9.23 -8.23 2.40
CA VAL A 8 -8.19 -7.56 1.63
C VAL A 8 -8.05 -8.15 0.22
N SER A 9 -8.10 -9.47 0.10
CA SER A 9 -7.99 -10.18 -1.19
C SER A 9 -9.15 -9.87 -2.14
N LEU A 10 -10.38 -9.74 -1.63
CA LEU A 10 -11.57 -9.58 -2.47
C LEU A 10 -11.99 -8.11 -2.65
N MET A 11 -11.47 -7.20 -1.82
CA MET A 11 -11.82 -5.79 -1.91
C MET A 11 -11.20 -5.12 -3.14
N ASP A 12 -11.98 -4.28 -3.82
CA ASP A 12 -11.47 -3.41 -4.88
C ASP A 12 -10.38 -2.48 -4.29
N PRO A 13 -9.12 -2.55 -4.77
CA PRO A 13 -8.04 -1.71 -4.29
C PRO A 13 -8.20 -0.24 -4.70
N GLY A 14 -9.16 0.08 -5.57
CA GLY A 14 -9.34 1.38 -6.19
C GLY A 14 -8.96 1.34 -7.66
N PHE A 15 -9.48 0.38 -8.41
CA PHE A 15 -9.32 0.34 -9.86
C PHE A 15 -9.85 1.63 -10.50
N VAL A 16 -9.09 2.18 -11.44
CA VAL A 16 -9.48 3.37 -12.20
C VAL A 16 -10.46 2.94 -13.29
N LEU A 17 -11.69 3.41 -13.22
CA LEU A 17 -12.70 3.20 -14.26
C LEU A 17 -12.49 4.23 -15.38
N SER A 18 -12.63 3.79 -16.63
CA SER A 18 -12.44 4.65 -17.82
C SER A 18 -13.37 5.87 -17.85
N ASP A 19 -14.57 5.77 -17.27
CA ASP A 19 -15.59 6.82 -17.39
C ASP A 19 -15.41 8.00 -16.44
N THR A 20 -14.58 7.85 -15.40
CA THR A 20 -14.42 8.86 -14.33
C THR A 20 -13.56 10.09 -14.70
N LEU A 21 -13.19 10.26 -15.96
CA LEU A 21 -12.43 11.41 -16.47
C LEU A 21 -13.20 12.29 -17.46
N LYS A 22 -14.54 12.23 -17.47
CA LYS A 22 -15.33 13.32 -18.06
C LYS A 22 -15.88 14.27 -17.00
N PRO A 23 -15.15 15.34 -16.63
CA PRO A 23 -15.73 16.65 -16.54
C PRO A 23 -15.53 17.35 -17.90
N GLY A 24 -16.53 17.22 -18.79
CA GLY A 24 -16.63 18.01 -20.03
C GLY A 24 -15.82 17.51 -21.23
N GLN A 25 -16.45 16.74 -22.11
CA GLN A 25 -16.23 16.79 -23.56
C GLN A 25 -17.23 15.83 -24.25
N GLY A 26 -18.38 16.40 -24.59
CA GLY A 26 -19.11 16.03 -25.79
C GLY A 26 -18.70 17.02 -26.87
N SER A 27 -18.21 16.51 -27.99
CA SER A 27 -18.19 17.10 -29.34
C SER A 27 -18.27 18.63 -29.46
N GLY A 28 -17.16 19.26 -29.83
CA GLY A 28 -17.14 20.65 -30.29
C GLY A 28 -15.72 21.08 -30.62
N GLU A 29 -15.39 21.07 -31.90
CA GLU A 29 -14.21 21.75 -32.43
C GLU A 29 -14.37 23.28 -32.24
N GLU A 30 -13.23 23.95 -32.06
CA GLU A 30 -13.00 25.39 -32.16
C GLU A 30 -13.47 26.32 -31.02
N THR A 31 -12.48 27.08 -30.53
CA THR A 31 -12.59 28.34 -29.77
C THR A 31 -12.80 28.23 -28.26
N GLU A 32 -11.70 28.06 -27.51
CA GLU A 32 -11.62 28.63 -26.16
C GLU A 32 -10.34 29.47 -26.03
N LEU A 33 -10.56 30.78 -26.13
CA LEU A 33 -9.59 31.85 -25.92
C LEU A 33 -8.98 31.78 -24.52
N MET A 34 -7.66 31.93 -24.47
CA MET A 34 -6.85 32.50 -23.38
C MET A 34 -7.52 32.64 -22.01
N ILE A 35 -7.57 31.54 -21.25
CA ILE A 35 -7.44 31.59 -19.79
C ILE A 35 -6.16 30.82 -19.48
N SER A 36 -5.13 31.53 -19.02
CA SER A 36 -3.93 30.92 -18.45
C SER A 36 -4.33 30.21 -17.16
N GLN A 37 -4.84 28.99 -17.26
CA GLN A 37 -5.01 28.15 -16.08
C GLN A 37 -3.62 27.83 -15.51
N PRO A 38 -3.43 27.93 -14.19
CA PRO A 38 -2.16 27.55 -13.57
C PRO A 38 -1.87 26.11 -13.96
N SER A 39 -0.68 25.88 -14.51
CA SER A 39 -0.16 24.63 -15.05
C SER A 39 -0.61 23.40 -14.25
N THR A 40 -1.70 22.76 -14.69
CA THR A 40 -2.03 21.43 -14.18
C THR A 40 -0.88 20.51 -14.59
N PRO A 41 -0.22 19.79 -13.66
CA PRO A 41 0.82 18.84 -14.04
C PRO A 41 0.20 17.88 -15.05
N ARG A 42 0.78 17.79 -16.25
CA ARG A 42 0.27 16.93 -17.32
C ARG A 42 0.22 15.51 -16.78
N LEU A 43 -1.00 15.02 -16.53
CA LEU A 43 -1.20 13.66 -16.05
C LEU A 43 -0.63 12.69 -17.09
N ARG A 44 -0.11 11.55 -16.63
CA ARG A 44 0.41 10.51 -17.54
C ARG A 44 -0.73 9.67 -18.09
N ARG A 45 -0.70 9.36 -19.39
CA ARG A 45 -1.67 8.44 -20.00
C ARG A 45 -1.16 7.00 -19.87
N CYS A 46 -2.04 6.07 -19.52
CA CYS A 46 -1.71 4.65 -19.51
C CYS A 46 -1.77 4.09 -20.94
N GLY A 47 -0.67 3.52 -21.44
CA GLY A 47 -0.66 2.88 -22.77
C GLY A 47 -1.49 1.60 -22.86
N PHE A 48 -1.73 0.91 -21.75
CA PHE A 48 -2.52 -0.34 -21.71
C PHE A 48 -4.02 -0.07 -21.53
N CYS A 49 -4.38 0.76 -20.56
CA CYS A 49 -5.79 1.05 -20.25
C CYS A 49 -6.37 2.20 -21.09
N LEU A 50 -5.52 2.91 -21.86
CA LEU A 50 -5.90 4.08 -22.69
C LEU A 50 -6.61 5.22 -21.94
N LEU A 51 -6.46 5.27 -20.62
CA LEU A 51 -7.03 6.29 -19.74
C LEU A 51 -5.97 7.25 -19.20
N GLN A 52 -6.40 8.43 -18.77
CA GLN A 52 -5.57 9.38 -18.05
C GLN A 52 -5.33 8.84 -16.63
N GLN A 53 -4.08 8.56 -16.25
CA GLN A 53 -3.80 8.05 -14.90
C GLN A 53 -3.93 9.19 -13.89
N PRO A 54 -4.80 9.05 -12.86
CA PRO A 54 -4.77 9.96 -11.73
C PRO A 54 -3.37 9.98 -11.10
N MET A 55 -3.04 11.06 -10.40
CA MET A 55 -1.79 11.18 -9.67
C MET A 55 -1.69 10.06 -8.63
N ARG A 56 -0.48 9.50 -8.48
CA ARG A 56 -0.18 8.29 -7.69
C ARG A 56 -0.83 7.00 -8.19
N ALA A 57 -1.53 7.00 -9.33
CA ALA A 57 -2.01 5.76 -9.94
C ALA A 57 -0.94 5.09 -10.81
N LYS A 58 -1.00 3.76 -10.88
CA LYS A 58 -0.12 2.95 -11.73
C LYS A 58 -0.87 1.75 -12.31
N HIS A 59 -0.49 1.35 -13.52
CA HIS A 59 -0.94 0.10 -14.13
C HIS A 59 -0.24 -1.08 -13.47
N CYS A 60 -1.02 -2.04 -12.98
CA CYS A 60 -0.52 -3.34 -12.56
C CYS A 60 -0.69 -4.33 -13.71
N GLN A 61 0.42 -4.92 -14.18
CA GLN A 61 0.40 -5.89 -15.27
C GLN A 61 -0.35 -7.17 -14.89
N THR A 62 -0.18 -7.65 -13.64
CA THR A 62 -0.87 -8.85 -13.15
C THR A 62 -2.38 -8.65 -13.08
N CYS A 63 -2.85 -7.52 -12.54
CA CYS A 63 -4.28 -7.23 -12.48
C CYS A 63 -4.83 -6.62 -13.78
N THR A 64 -3.98 -6.30 -14.76
CA THR A 64 -4.32 -5.65 -16.05
C THR A 64 -5.11 -4.35 -15.95
N ARG A 65 -4.99 -3.65 -14.81
CA ARG A 65 -5.80 -2.46 -14.50
C ARG A 65 -4.93 -1.38 -13.84
N CYS A 66 -5.31 -0.12 -14.05
CA CYS A 66 -4.76 0.98 -13.27
C CYS A 66 -5.38 0.99 -11.87
N VAL A 67 -4.55 1.18 -10.85
CA VAL A 67 -4.94 1.22 -9.43
C VAL A 67 -4.57 2.59 -8.87
N ARG A 68 -5.52 3.24 -8.18
CA ARG A 68 -5.32 4.53 -7.51
C ARG A 68 -4.43 4.36 -6.29
N ARG A 69 -3.56 5.36 -6.02
CA ARG A 69 -2.54 5.33 -4.96
C ARG A 69 -1.89 3.94 -4.83
N PHE A 70 -1.37 3.46 -5.97
CA PHE A 70 -0.84 2.10 -6.08
C PHE A 70 0.33 1.92 -5.12
N ASP A 71 0.26 0.90 -4.28
CA ASP A 71 1.33 0.56 -3.37
C ASP A 71 2.17 -0.60 -3.91
N HIS A 72 1.56 -1.77 -4.06
CA HIS A 72 2.17 -2.94 -4.70
C HIS A 72 1.09 -3.93 -5.17
N HIS A 73 1.51 -4.92 -5.96
CA HIS A 73 0.71 -6.13 -6.17
C HIS A 73 1.20 -7.18 -5.17
N CYS A 74 0.30 -7.73 -4.36
CA CYS A 74 0.65 -8.68 -3.31
C CYS A 74 0.27 -10.10 -3.77
N PRO A 75 1.25 -10.98 -4.07
CA PRO A 75 0.97 -12.35 -4.48
C PRO A 75 0.24 -13.13 -3.37
N TRP A 76 0.56 -12.85 -2.10
CA TRP A 76 -0.10 -13.50 -0.96
C TRP A 76 -1.62 -13.26 -0.92
N MET A 77 -2.05 -12.12 -1.45
CA MET A 77 -3.46 -11.73 -1.49
C MET A 77 -4.09 -12.00 -2.86
N GLU A 78 -3.30 -12.32 -3.87
CA GLU A 78 -3.69 -12.35 -5.29
C GLU A 78 -4.44 -11.07 -5.72
N ASN A 79 -4.05 -9.93 -5.13
CA ASN A 79 -4.70 -8.63 -5.37
C ASN A 79 -3.70 -7.47 -5.22
N CYS A 80 -4.02 -6.31 -5.80
CA CYS A 80 -3.27 -5.10 -5.54
C CYS A 80 -3.59 -4.54 -4.14
N VAL A 81 -2.60 -3.86 -3.56
CA VAL A 81 -2.78 -2.96 -2.43
C VAL A 81 -2.77 -1.53 -2.97
N GLY A 82 -3.84 -0.80 -2.73
CA GLY A 82 -4.08 0.54 -3.28
C GLY A 82 -4.95 1.41 -2.39
N GLU A 83 -5.42 2.54 -2.91
CA GLU A 83 -6.10 3.59 -2.14
C GLU A 83 -7.24 3.08 -1.23
N ARG A 84 -8.04 2.12 -1.71
CA ARG A 84 -9.25 1.67 -1.00
C ARG A 84 -8.99 0.56 0.02
N ASN A 85 -8.01 -0.32 -0.21
CA ASN A 85 -7.77 -1.49 0.65
C ASN A 85 -6.46 -1.43 1.47
N HIS A 86 -5.57 -0.45 1.25
CA HIS A 86 -4.29 -0.36 1.96
C HIS A 86 -4.46 -0.30 3.50
N ARG A 87 -5.46 0.43 4.02
CA ARG A 87 -5.74 0.43 5.47
C ARG A 87 -6.07 -0.96 6.01
N TRP A 88 -6.85 -1.73 5.26
CA TRP A 88 -7.27 -3.08 5.65
C TRP A 88 -6.10 -4.06 5.55
N PHE A 89 -5.20 -3.88 4.58
CA PHE A 89 -3.95 -4.62 4.50
C PHE A 89 -3.07 -4.40 5.74
N VAL A 90 -2.94 -3.15 6.23
CA VAL A 90 -2.16 -2.85 7.45
C VAL A 90 -2.83 -3.45 8.69
N VAL A 91 -4.15 -3.32 8.82
CA VAL A 91 -4.92 -3.96 9.90
C VAL A 91 -4.78 -5.48 9.86
N TYR A 92 -4.79 -6.08 8.67
CA TYR A 92 -4.52 -7.49 8.47
C TYR A 92 -3.12 -7.86 8.98
N LEU A 93 -2.06 -7.13 8.60
CA LEU A 93 -0.71 -7.39 9.08
C LEU A 93 -0.59 -7.31 10.60
N LEU A 94 -1.24 -6.31 11.22
CA LEU A 94 -1.27 -6.17 12.68
C LEU A 94 -1.96 -7.38 13.34
N VAL A 95 -3.16 -7.75 12.88
CA VAL A 95 -3.89 -8.90 13.43
C VAL A 95 -3.16 -10.21 13.15
N GLN A 96 -2.48 -10.33 12.01
CA GLN A 96 -1.65 -11.48 11.66
C GLN A 96 -0.46 -11.61 12.62
N LEU A 97 0.23 -10.50 12.92
CA LEU A 97 1.32 -10.49 13.89
C LEU A 97 0.82 -10.93 15.28
N LEU A 98 -0.30 -10.38 15.74
CA LEU A 98 -0.90 -10.78 17.04
C LEU A 98 -1.26 -12.28 17.06
N THR A 99 -1.81 -12.79 15.95
CA THR A 99 -2.15 -14.22 15.82
C THR A 99 -0.89 -15.10 15.89
N LEU A 100 0.19 -14.69 15.23
CA LEU A 100 1.47 -15.42 15.23
C LEU A 100 2.14 -15.37 16.61
N LEU A 101 2.15 -14.21 17.28
CA LEU A 101 2.68 -14.09 18.65
C LEU A 101 1.88 -14.94 19.64
N TRP A 102 0.55 -15.00 19.48
CA TRP A 102 -0.27 -15.89 20.28
C TRP A 102 0.05 -17.36 20.01
N ALA A 103 0.25 -17.76 18.75
CA ALA A 103 0.67 -19.11 18.39
C ALA A 103 2.06 -19.47 18.97
N VAL A 104 3.01 -18.54 18.98
CA VAL A 104 4.31 -18.71 19.67
C VAL A 104 4.09 -18.96 21.16
N HIS A 105 3.26 -18.14 21.81
CA HIS A 105 2.97 -18.29 23.23
C HIS A 105 2.35 -19.67 23.55
N ILE A 106 1.36 -20.11 22.77
CA ILE A 106 0.73 -21.42 22.92
C ILE A 106 1.75 -22.55 22.69
N ALA A 107 2.56 -22.47 21.63
CA ALA A 107 3.57 -23.48 21.34
C ALA A 107 4.59 -23.61 22.49
N LEU A 108 5.06 -22.49 23.04
CA LEU A 108 5.97 -22.48 24.19
C LEU A 108 5.31 -23.04 25.45
N SER A 109 4.03 -22.72 25.70
CA SER A 109 3.30 -23.21 26.87
C SER A 109 3.07 -24.73 26.85
N GLY A 110 3.10 -25.34 25.66
CA GLY A 110 2.97 -26.78 25.47
C GLY A 110 4.28 -27.56 25.59
N ILE A 111 5.44 -26.88 25.70
CA ILE A 111 6.72 -27.55 25.86
C ILE A 111 6.86 -28.07 27.29
N PHE A 112 7.14 -29.37 27.44
CA PHE A 112 7.35 -30.01 28.73
C PHE A 112 8.81 -30.47 28.91
N PRO A 113 9.32 -30.46 30.15
CA PRO A 113 10.66 -30.95 30.44
C PRO A 113 10.77 -32.45 30.21
N GLY A 114 11.96 -32.93 29.88
CA GLY A 114 12.24 -34.35 29.71
C GLY A 114 13.65 -34.67 30.20
N GLU A 115 13.80 -35.80 30.89
CA GLU A 115 15.05 -36.19 31.54
C GLU A 115 16.16 -36.57 30.55
N LYS A 116 15.77 -37.14 29.39
CA LYS A 116 16.68 -37.54 28.32
C LYS A 116 16.38 -36.76 27.05
N TRP A 117 17.41 -36.18 26.44
CA TRP A 117 17.31 -35.42 25.19
C TRP A 117 16.50 -36.14 24.10
N GLY A 118 16.76 -37.44 23.88
CA GLY A 118 16.05 -38.21 22.85
C GLY A 118 14.54 -38.33 23.09
N LEU A 119 14.11 -38.47 24.35
CA LEU A 119 12.69 -38.50 24.71
C LEU A 119 12.09 -37.10 24.61
N TRP A 120 12.81 -36.08 25.09
CA TRP A 120 12.37 -34.69 25.02
C TRP A 120 12.13 -34.22 23.58
N PHE A 121 13.04 -34.49 22.65
CA PHE A 121 12.89 -34.15 21.24
C PHE A 121 11.74 -34.92 20.57
N ARG A 122 11.56 -36.21 20.89
CA ARG A 122 10.42 -36.97 20.37
C ARG A 122 9.09 -36.42 20.85
N ALA A 123 9.05 -35.94 22.08
CA ALA A 123 7.83 -35.53 22.74
C ALA A 123 7.46 -34.06 22.42
N ASN A 124 8.46 -33.20 22.17
CA ASN A 124 8.27 -31.78 21.83
C ASN A 124 8.55 -31.44 20.35
N GLY A 125 9.03 -32.39 19.54
CA GLY A 125 9.57 -32.12 18.20
C GLY A 125 8.59 -31.39 17.27
N VAL A 126 7.31 -31.77 17.29
CA VAL A 126 6.27 -31.09 16.50
C VAL A 126 6.12 -29.62 16.93
N LEU A 127 6.12 -29.35 18.22
CA LEU A 127 6.02 -27.98 18.75
C LEU A 127 7.25 -27.15 18.42
N LEU A 128 8.45 -27.74 18.44
CA LEU A 128 9.69 -27.06 18.07
C LEU A 128 9.71 -26.69 16.58
N VAL A 129 9.26 -27.59 15.71
CA VAL A 129 9.12 -27.31 14.27
C VAL A 129 8.09 -26.20 14.06
N ALA A 130 6.91 -26.29 14.69
CA ALA A 130 5.89 -25.27 14.62
C ALA A 130 6.40 -23.91 15.13
N LEU A 131 7.13 -23.88 16.24
CA LEU A 131 7.74 -22.68 16.81
C LEU A 131 8.76 -22.05 15.85
N GLY A 132 9.58 -22.86 15.17
CA GLY A 132 10.50 -22.40 14.15
C GLY A 132 9.78 -21.71 12.98
N PHE A 133 8.76 -22.38 12.41
CA PHE A 133 7.97 -21.82 11.32
C PHE A 133 7.24 -20.54 11.72
N VAL A 134 6.47 -20.57 12.82
CA VAL A 134 5.72 -19.40 13.30
C VAL A 134 6.66 -18.26 13.69
N GLY A 135 7.83 -18.56 14.26
CA GLY A 135 8.87 -17.58 14.58
C GLY A 135 9.39 -16.85 13.34
N ILE A 136 9.74 -17.58 12.27
CA ILE A 136 10.18 -16.99 11.01
C ILE A 136 9.10 -16.08 10.43
N PHE A 137 7.86 -16.56 10.34
CA PHE A 137 6.75 -15.73 9.82
C PHE A 137 6.46 -14.52 10.72
N SER A 138 6.63 -14.62 12.04
CA SER A 138 6.47 -13.49 12.96
C SER A 138 7.47 -12.39 12.65
N VAL A 139 8.74 -12.74 12.43
CA VAL A 139 9.79 -11.77 12.07
C VAL A 139 9.49 -11.12 10.71
N VAL A 140 9.11 -11.91 9.70
CA VAL A 140 8.76 -11.38 8.38
C VAL A 140 7.59 -10.40 8.46
N VAL A 141 6.50 -10.76 9.14
CA VAL A 141 5.32 -9.90 9.28
C VAL A 141 5.63 -8.64 10.11
N LEU A 142 6.45 -8.76 11.16
CA LEU A 142 6.90 -7.61 11.95
C LEU A 142 7.68 -6.59 11.10
N LEU A 143 8.64 -7.06 10.29
CA LEU A 143 9.43 -6.20 9.42
C LEU A 143 8.57 -5.54 8.35
N LEU A 144 7.67 -6.29 7.70
CA LEU A 144 6.72 -5.74 6.73
C LEU A 144 5.83 -4.67 7.37
N LEU A 145 5.26 -4.95 8.54
CA LEU A 145 4.41 -4.01 9.27
C LEU A 145 5.19 -2.73 9.65
N GLY A 146 6.44 -2.87 10.13
CA GLY A 146 7.33 -1.75 10.43
C GLY A 146 7.64 -0.88 9.21
N CYS A 147 7.97 -1.51 8.07
CA CYS A 147 8.18 -0.79 6.81
C CYS A 147 6.92 -0.04 6.36
N HIS A 148 5.74 -0.66 6.42
CA HIS A 148 4.50 0.02 6.06
C HIS A 148 4.18 1.19 7.01
N PHE A 149 4.37 1.05 8.32
CA PHE A 149 4.19 2.16 9.25
C PHE A 149 5.14 3.32 8.97
N TYR A 150 6.41 3.05 8.66
CA TYR A 150 7.36 4.07 8.24
C TYR A 150 6.90 4.78 6.95
N LEU A 151 6.51 4.03 5.92
CA LEU A 151 6.05 4.62 4.66
C LEU A 151 4.77 5.45 4.84
N ILE A 152 3.84 4.98 5.68
CA ILE A 152 2.62 5.72 6.02
C ILE A 152 2.95 7.00 6.78
N SER A 153 3.91 6.97 7.72
CA SER A 153 4.27 8.15 8.52
C SER A 153 4.85 9.29 7.70
N ILE A 154 5.41 8.99 6.52
CA ILE A 154 5.87 9.98 5.54
C ILE A 154 4.93 10.11 4.33
N ASN A 155 3.74 9.51 4.33
CA ASN A 155 2.78 9.47 3.20
C ASN A 155 3.39 9.03 1.86
N CYS A 156 4.31 8.07 1.89
CA CYS A 156 4.90 7.43 0.73
C CYS A 156 4.29 6.05 0.51
N THR A 157 4.11 5.62 -0.73
CA THR A 157 3.80 4.22 -1.06
C THR A 157 5.08 3.43 -1.27
N THR A 158 5.03 2.10 -1.14
CA THR A 158 6.19 1.23 -1.46
C THR A 158 6.67 1.45 -2.89
N TRP A 159 5.75 1.62 -3.84
CA TRP A 159 6.10 1.92 -5.22
C TRP A 159 6.81 3.27 -5.37
N GLU A 160 6.33 4.32 -4.70
CA GLU A 160 6.98 5.64 -4.72
C GLU A 160 8.39 5.59 -4.13
N PHE A 161 8.56 4.89 -3.00
CA PHE A 161 9.85 4.68 -2.37
C PHE A 161 10.82 3.94 -3.30
N MET A 162 10.37 2.83 -3.90
CA MET A 162 11.24 1.95 -4.70
C MET A 162 11.50 2.43 -6.13
N SER A 163 10.60 3.25 -6.68
CA SER A 163 10.62 3.66 -8.08
C SER A 163 10.75 5.17 -8.27
N ARG A 164 11.13 5.92 -7.23
CA ARG A 164 11.15 7.40 -7.21
C ARG A 164 11.67 8.04 -8.50
N HIS A 165 12.84 7.60 -8.97
CA HIS A 165 13.51 8.12 -10.17
C HIS A 165 12.72 7.91 -11.48
N ARG A 166 11.73 7.00 -11.50
CA ARG A 166 10.86 6.73 -12.66
C ARG A 166 9.55 7.51 -12.63
N ILE A 167 9.29 8.25 -11.56
CA ILE A 167 7.99 8.87 -11.29
C ILE A 167 8.07 10.35 -11.63
N SER A 168 7.28 10.79 -12.62
CA SER A 168 7.37 12.15 -13.16
C SER A 168 7.21 13.26 -12.13
N TYR A 169 6.41 13.06 -11.08
CA TYR A 169 6.18 14.06 -10.03
C TYR A 169 7.16 13.95 -8.84
N LEU A 170 8.10 13.00 -8.86
CA LEU A 170 9.14 12.83 -7.82
C LEU A 170 10.57 12.87 -8.36
N LYS A 171 10.78 12.57 -9.65
CA LYS A 171 12.12 12.41 -10.26
C LYS A 171 12.96 13.69 -10.24
N ASP A 172 12.31 14.85 -10.31
CA ASP A 172 12.97 16.16 -10.39
C ASP A 172 13.09 16.82 -8.99
N ARG A 173 12.55 16.17 -7.95
CA ARG A 173 12.60 16.64 -6.56
C ARG A 173 13.79 16.04 -5.81
N GLY A 174 14.28 16.75 -4.79
CA GLY A 174 15.33 16.26 -3.91
C GLY A 174 14.96 14.91 -3.25
N ALA A 175 15.96 14.13 -2.83
CA ALA A 175 15.75 12.82 -2.21
C ALA A 175 14.88 12.89 -0.93
N GLU A 176 14.96 14.01 -0.21
CA GLU A 176 14.21 14.28 1.02
C GLU A 176 12.84 14.96 0.77
N GLU A 177 12.57 15.42 -0.46
CA GLU A 177 11.36 16.21 -0.73
C GLU A 177 10.17 15.33 -1.08
N ASN A 178 9.25 15.11 -0.13
CA ASN A 178 7.98 14.43 -0.39
C ASN A 178 6.79 15.41 -0.39
N PRO A 179 6.17 15.71 -1.55
CA PRO A 179 5.07 16.66 -1.64
C PRO A 179 3.76 16.19 -0.98
N PHE A 180 3.68 14.93 -0.54
CA PHE A 180 2.50 14.39 0.14
C PHE A 180 2.67 14.30 1.66
N ASP A 181 3.87 14.54 2.18
CA ASP A 181 4.14 14.50 3.61
C ASP A 181 3.59 15.78 4.30
N ARG A 182 2.77 15.60 5.33
CA ARG A 182 2.20 16.67 6.17
C ARG A 182 2.62 16.56 7.63
N GLY A 183 3.65 15.77 7.92
CA GLY A 183 4.05 15.38 9.26
C GLY A 183 3.37 14.09 9.73
N VAL A 184 4.07 13.37 10.60
CA VAL A 184 3.71 12.01 11.07
C VAL A 184 2.26 11.89 11.53
N PHE A 185 1.81 12.79 12.41
CA PHE A 185 0.46 12.75 12.97
C PHE A 185 -0.62 12.97 11.90
N CYS A 186 -0.44 13.98 11.03
CA CYS A 186 -1.36 14.28 9.95
C CYS A 186 -1.45 13.11 8.96
N ASN A 187 -0.31 12.51 8.61
CA ASN A 187 -0.26 11.40 7.67
C ASN A 187 -0.93 10.14 8.22
N LEU A 188 -0.69 9.82 9.50
CA LEU A 188 -1.35 8.70 10.17
C LEU A 188 -2.86 8.92 10.27
N TRP A 189 -3.29 10.13 10.65
CA TRP A 189 -4.71 10.48 10.72
C TRP A 189 -5.38 10.41 9.35
N ASP A 190 -4.77 10.99 8.31
CA ASP A 190 -5.27 10.93 6.94
C ASP A 190 -5.35 9.48 6.44
N PHE A 191 -4.40 8.61 6.80
CA PHE A 191 -4.42 7.22 6.37
C PHE A 191 -5.48 6.36 7.07
N PHE A 192 -5.59 6.46 8.40
CA PHE A 192 -6.47 5.60 9.20
C PHE A 192 -7.90 6.14 9.33
N CYS A 193 -8.08 7.46 9.42
CA CYS A 193 -9.36 8.07 9.78
C CYS A 193 -10.11 8.67 8.58
N VAL A 194 -9.43 8.98 7.47
CA VAL A 194 -10.08 9.58 6.30
C VAL A 194 -10.50 8.49 5.30
N CYS A 195 -11.79 8.14 5.28
CA CYS A 195 -12.39 7.12 4.40
C CYS A 195 -12.90 7.69 3.06
N ARG A 196 -12.16 8.58 2.40
CA ARG A 196 -12.53 9.12 1.08
C ARG A 196 -11.41 8.99 0.07
N THR A 197 -11.76 8.82 -1.21
CA THR A 197 -10.80 8.92 -2.30
C THR A 197 -10.22 10.33 -2.36
N VAL A 198 -8.90 10.45 -2.44
CA VAL A 198 -8.21 11.74 -2.44
C VAL A 198 -7.90 12.15 -3.88
N MET A 199 -8.20 13.41 -4.22
CA MET A 199 -7.73 14.02 -5.46
C MET A 199 -6.29 14.50 -5.25
N TRP A 200 -5.33 13.59 -5.46
CA TRP A 200 -3.90 13.82 -5.19
C TRP A 200 -3.34 15.01 -6.00
N GLU A 201 -3.93 15.33 -7.14
CA GLU A 201 -3.62 16.50 -7.97
C GLU A 201 -3.88 17.83 -7.25
N GLN A 202 -4.91 17.90 -6.40
CA GLN A 202 -5.18 19.08 -5.58
C GLN A 202 -4.20 19.17 -4.41
N VAL A 203 -3.76 18.03 -3.87
CA VAL A 203 -2.77 17.99 -2.79
C VAL A 203 -1.41 18.48 -3.29
N HIS A 204 -0.96 17.96 -4.45
CA HIS A 204 0.31 18.37 -5.05
C HIS A 204 0.34 19.86 -5.40
N ARG A 205 -0.77 20.43 -5.91
CA ARG A 205 -0.84 21.87 -6.26
C ARG A 205 -0.65 22.82 -5.08
N LYS A 206 -0.92 22.38 -3.85
CA LYS A 206 -0.75 23.21 -2.66
C LYS A 206 0.71 23.32 -2.21
N VAL A 207 1.59 22.48 -2.72
CA VAL A 207 3.03 22.55 -2.46
C VAL A 207 3.64 23.45 -3.52
N PRO A 208 4.14 24.66 -3.18
CA PRO A 208 4.83 25.49 -4.16
C PRO A 208 6.04 24.73 -4.71
N ASP A 209 6.25 24.80 -6.02
CA ASP A 209 7.49 24.29 -6.62
C ASP A 209 8.64 25.11 -6.03
N SER A 210 9.58 24.43 -5.38
CA SER A 210 10.82 25.04 -4.88
C SER A 210 11.57 25.57 -6.11
N VAL A 211 11.59 26.91 -6.23
CA VAL A 211 12.45 27.64 -7.19
C VAL A 211 13.89 27.61 -6.69
#